data_AF-A0AAU0F4J9-F1
#
_entry.id   AF-A0AAU0F4J9-F1
#
_cell.length_a   1.000
_cell.length_b   1.000
_cell.length_c   1.000
_cell.angle_alpha   90.00
_cell.angle_beta   90.00
_cell.angle_gamma   90.00
#
_symmetry.space_group_name_H-M   'P 1'
#
loop_
_entity.id
_entity.type
_entity.pdbx_description
1 polymer ?
#
loop_
_entity_poly.entity_id
_entity_poly.type
_entity_poly.pdbx_seq_one_letter_code
_entity_poly.pdbx_strand_id
1 'polypeptide(L)'
;MKTTLSVIFVFVIHFAFAQYITLSKAIKISDNKDKFFYQVTDTIDAQYLGEVEVQGFSSDDAAVFSQVYQKAKTIGANSFSIKKEERIDGGDKAFNPSHYYINLYYTSDFHYQDHNKVYIFSSSHKGTKFRLKDESITLPSRTYYQFQLQPGEEYPLATGGFLGSRIRLAYKEAQPAQYFLLKGAGFRGDGAGAGMLNLKSGDIIVLEKSYAQFLAAIYQSKDN
;
A
#
# COMPACT_ATOMS: atom_id res chain seq x y z
N MET A 1 22.91 4.31 -39.29
CA MET A 1 21.50 4.70 -39.55
C MET A 1 20.51 3.69 -39.00
N LYS A 2 20.57 2.40 -39.34
CA LYS A 2 19.62 1.40 -38.78
C LYS A 2 19.72 1.28 -37.25
N THR A 3 20.93 1.22 -36.69
CA THR A 3 21.18 1.17 -35.24
C THR A 3 20.75 2.42 -34.50
N THR A 4 20.97 3.62 -35.06
CA THR A 4 20.53 4.89 -34.45
C THR A 4 19.00 5.01 -34.43
N LEU A 5 18.33 4.58 -35.51
CA LEU A 5 16.87 4.57 -35.57
C LEU A 5 16.27 3.56 -34.57
N SER A 6 16.89 2.38 -34.40
CA SER A 6 16.49 1.40 -33.39
C SER A 6 16.65 1.94 -31.97
N VAL A 7 17.74 2.64 -31.66
CA VAL A 7 17.94 3.24 -30.32
C VAL A 7 16.90 4.33 -30.04
N ILE A 8 16.61 5.20 -31.00
CA ILE A 8 15.56 6.23 -30.88
C ILE A 8 14.19 5.58 -30.67
N PHE A 9 13.88 4.53 -31.44
CA PHE A 9 12.61 3.82 -31.31
C PHE A 9 12.45 3.13 -29.96
N VAL A 10 13.51 2.46 -29.47
CA VAL A 10 13.53 1.89 -28.12
C VAL A 10 13.32 2.98 -27.07
N PHE A 11 13.96 4.14 -27.19
CA PHE A 11 13.76 5.27 -26.27
C PHE A 11 12.33 5.80 -26.29
N VAL A 12 11.72 6.01 -27.46
CA VAL A 12 10.34 6.51 -27.59
C VAL A 12 9.33 5.55 -26.97
N ILE A 13 9.54 4.23 -27.11
CA ILE A 13 8.69 3.21 -26.48
C ILE A 13 8.72 3.32 -24.95
N HIS A 14 9.88 3.60 -24.33
CA HIS A 14 9.96 3.73 -22.87
C HIS A 14 9.15 4.93 -22.35
N PHE A 15 9.03 6.02 -23.12
CA PHE A 15 8.20 7.17 -22.75
C PHE A 15 6.69 6.91 -22.87
N ALA A 16 6.29 6.04 -23.81
CA ALA A 16 4.88 5.69 -24.02
C ALA A 16 4.29 4.83 -22.89
N PHE A 17 5.14 4.10 -22.15
CA PHE A 17 4.74 3.26 -21.01
C PHE A 17 5.13 3.85 -19.65
N ALA A 18 5.46 5.15 -19.59
CA ALA A 18 5.77 5.81 -18.32
C ALA A 18 4.53 5.90 -17.43
N GLN A 19 4.72 5.73 -16.12
CA GLN A 19 3.66 5.97 -15.14
C GLN A 19 3.52 7.47 -14.90
N TYR A 20 2.28 7.96 -14.96
CA TYR A 20 1.93 9.34 -14.68
C TYR A 20 1.04 9.40 -13.45
N ILE A 21 1.45 10.19 -12.46
CA ILE A 21 0.65 10.48 -11.27
C ILE A 21 0.38 11.98 -11.30
N THR A 22 -0.89 12.38 -11.30
CA THR A 22 -1.32 13.77 -11.49
C THR A 22 -2.33 14.16 -10.42
N LEU A 23 -2.29 15.41 -9.97
CA LEU A 23 -3.37 15.97 -9.17
C LEU A 23 -4.46 16.38 -10.16
N SER A 24 -5.38 15.48 -10.47
CA SER A 24 -6.39 15.66 -11.52
C SER A 24 -7.43 16.70 -11.11
N LYS A 25 -7.69 16.87 -9.81
CA LYS A 25 -8.59 17.90 -9.28
C LYS A 25 -8.05 18.48 -7.98
N ALA A 26 -8.18 19.81 -7.83
CA ALA A 26 -7.98 20.53 -6.58
C ALA A 26 -9.17 21.48 -6.38
N ILE A 27 -10.03 21.16 -5.41
CA ILE A 27 -11.24 21.94 -5.11
C ILE A 27 -10.97 22.92 -3.96
N LYS A 28 -10.26 22.45 -2.94
CA LYS A 28 -9.95 23.25 -1.75
C LYS A 28 -8.55 22.92 -1.26
N ILE A 29 -7.90 23.93 -0.68
CA ILE A 29 -6.63 23.79 0.02
C ILE A 29 -6.91 23.92 1.52
N SER A 30 -6.41 22.94 2.28
CA SER A 30 -6.36 23.00 3.75
C SER A 30 -4.98 23.48 4.19
N ASP A 31 -4.89 24.23 5.28
CA ASP A 31 -3.62 24.67 5.90
C ASP A 31 -2.95 23.58 6.75
N ASN A 32 -3.55 22.39 6.79
CA ASN A 32 -3.07 21.24 7.50
C ASN A 32 -1.64 20.82 7.14
N LYS A 33 -0.84 20.48 8.16
CA LYS A 33 0.58 20.09 8.05
C LYS A 33 0.85 18.68 8.58
N ASP A 34 -0.20 17.89 8.80
CA ASP A 34 -0.07 16.51 9.24
C ASP A 34 0.82 15.69 8.32
N LYS A 35 1.74 14.94 8.94
CA LYS A 35 2.63 14.02 8.23
C LYS A 35 1.92 12.74 7.80
N PHE A 36 0.84 12.35 8.46
CA PHE A 36 0.15 11.11 8.13
C PHE A 36 -0.75 11.24 6.90
N PHE A 37 -1.07 10.11 6.28
CA PHE A 37 -1.97 10.03 5.13
C PHE A 37 -2.74 8.71 5.17
N TYR A 38 -3.90 8.72 5.84
CA TYR A 38 -4.62 7.51 6.19
C TYR A 38 -5.80 7.22 5.28
N GLN A 39 -6.09 5.94 5.07
CA GLN A 39 -7.29 5.55 4.35
C GLN A 39 -8.52 5.84 5.22
N VAL A 40 -9.58 6.36 4.60
CA VAL A 40 -10.91 6.51 5.19
C VAL A 40 -11.90 5.60 4.47
N THR A 41 -12.73 4.91 5.24
CA THR A 41 -13.82 4.05 4.74
C THR A 41 -15.16 4.78 4.72
N ASP A 42 -15.34 5.73 5.65
CA ASP A 42 -16.46 6.66 5.71
C ASP A 42 -15.94 8.10 5.56
N THR A 43 -16.73 8.93 4.89
CA THR A 43 -16.42 10.32 4.59
C THR A 43 -17.27 11.33 5.37
N ILE A 44 -18.11 10.89 6.32
CA ILE A 44 -18.95 11.77 7.15
C ILE A 44 -18.12 12.90 7.80
N ASP A 45 -16.97 12.57 8.40
CA ASP A 45 -16.08 13.54 9.06
C ASP A 45 -14.93 14.02 8.15
N ALA A 46 -15.04 13.81 6.83
CA ALA A 46 -13.98 14.08 5.86
C ALA A 46 -14.39 15.19 4.87
N GLN A 47 -13.64 16.29 4.87
CA GLN A 47 -13.77 17.33 3.87
C GLN A 47 -13.04 16.94 2.59
N TYR A 48 -13.77 16.77 1.50
CA TYR A 48 -13.17 16.53 0.18
C TYR A 48 -12.35 17.73 -0.30
N LEU A 49 -11.13 17.47 -0.75
CA LEU A 49 -10.18 18.49 -1.20
C LEU A 49 -9.82 18.35 -2.68
N GLY A 50 -9.81 17.13 -3.23
CA GLY A 50 -9.38 16.91 -4.60
C GLY A 50 -9.24 15.45 -4.98
N GLU A 51 -8.60 15.20 -6.11
CA GLU A 51 -8.43 13.87 -6.69
C GLU A 51 -7.01 13.76 -7.27
N VAL A 52 -6.37 12.61 -7.03
CA VAL A 52 -5.16 12.20 -7.73
C VAL A 52 -5.52 11.10 -8.70
N GLU A 53 -5.02 11.20 -9.92
CA GLU A 53 -5.12 10.15 -10.93
C GLU A 53 -3.77 9.44 -11.05
N VAL A 54 -3.82 8.11 -11.08
CA VAL A 54 -2.67 7.27 -11.36
C VAL A 54 -2.92 6.59 -12.71
N GLN A 55 -2.04 6.84 -13.68
CA GLN A 55 -2.06 6.23 -15.01
C GLN A 55 -0.76 5.47 -15.26
N GLY A 56 -0.86 4.28 -15.85
CA GLY A 56 0.27 3.40 -16.09
C GLY A 56 0.55 2.46 -14.91
N PHE A 57 1.01 1.26 -15.22
CA PHE A 57 1.41 0.28 -14.22
C PHE A 57 2.82 0.59 -13.72
N SER A 58 3.03 0.49 -12.41
CA SER A 58 4.36 0.37 -11.81
C SER A 58 4.37 -0.79 -10.85
N SER A 59 5.56 -1.35 -10.65
CA SER A 59 5.80 -2.35 -9.61
C SER A 59 6.48 -1.75 -8.38
N ASP A 60 6.91 -0.50 -8.43
CA ASP A 60 7.46 0.22 -7.27
C ASP A 60 6.35 0.97 -6.54
N ASP A 61 5.56 0.25 -5.73
CA ASP A 61 4.45 0.85 -4.99
C ASP A 61 4.90 1.91 -3.96
N ALA A 62 6.15 1.87 -3.50
CA ALA A 62 6.70 2.88 -2.60
C ALA A 62 6.92 4.21 -3.35
N ALA A 63 7.44 4.16 -4.57
CA ALA A 63 7.55 5.34 -5.43
C ALA A 63 6.17 5.91 -5.80
N VAL A 64 5.19 5.04 -6.10
CA VAL A 64 3.80 5.45 -6.36
C VAL A 64 3.22 6.17 -5.15
N PHE A 65 3.31 5.54 -3.96
CA PHE A 65 2.83 6.13 -2.72
C PHE A 65 3.49 7.48 -2.44
N SER A 66 4.81 7.58 -2.60
CA SER A 66 5.54 8.83 -2.36
C SER A 66 5.03 9.98 -3.23
N GLN A 67 4.78 9.73 -4.52
CA GLN A 67 4.26 10.74 -5.44
C GLN A 67 2.80 11.12 -5.13
N VAL A 68 1.95 10.14 -4.83
CA VAL A 68 0.57 10.37 -4.40
C VAL A 68 0.57 11.22 -3.13
N TYR A 69 1.35 10.81 -2.13
CA TYR A 69 1.49 11.49 -0.85
C TYR A 69 1.94 12.94 -1.05
N GLN A 70 3.00 13.18 -1.82
CA GLN A 70 3.50 14.53 -2.08
C GLN A 70 2.41 15.43 -2.67
N LYS A 71 1.65 14.94 -3.66
CA LYS A 71 0.52 15.69 -4.25
C LYS A 71 -0.59 15.94 -3.25
N ALA A 72 -0.96 14.95 -2.45
CA ALA A 72 -1.95 15.10 -1.39
C ALA A 72 -1.53 16.19 -0.40
N LYS A 73 -0.25 16.23 -0.02
CA LYS A 73 0.30 17.26 0.89
C LYS A 73 0.29 18.65 0.28
N THR A 74 0.38 18.82 -1.04
CA THR A 74 0.29 20.15 -1.67
C THR A 74 -1.05 20.85 -1.44
N ILE A 75 -2.12 20.11 -1.15
CA ILE A 75 -3.45 20.66 -0.88
C ILE A 75 -3.89 20.46 0.58
N GLY A 76 -3.00 19.98 1.46
CA GLY A 76 -3.29 19.77 2.88
C GLY A 76 -4.11 18.51 3.21
N ALA A 77 -4.24 17.57 2.28
CA ALA A 77 -4.97 16.32 2.53
C ALA A 77 -4.22 15.43 3.53
N ASN A 78 -4.93 14.84 4.49
CA ASN A 78 -4.40 13.86 5.46
C ASN A 78 -5.09 12.50 5.40
N SER A 79 -6.05 12.35 4.50
CA SER A 79 -6.72 11.07 4.26
C SER A 79 -7.11 10.87 2.81
N PHE A 80 -7.42 9.62 2.46
CA PHE A 80 -7.82 9.25 1.11
C PHE A 80 -8.80 8.07 1.05
N SER A 81 -9.46 7.93 -0.10
CA SER A 81 -10.15 6.71 -0.49
C SER A 81 -9.93 6.41 -1.97
N ILE A 82 -9.90 5.13 -2.34
CA ILE A 82 -9.88 4.73 -3.75
C ILE A 82 -11.29 4.96 -4.30
N LYS A 83 -11.36 5.66 -5.43
CA LYS A 83 -12.62 5.84 -6.14
C LYS A 83 -13.05 4.49 -6.72
N LYS A 84 -14.21 4.00 -6.27
CA LYS A 84 -14.80 2.80 -6.84
C LYS A 84 -15.30 3.10 -8.25
N GLU A 85 -15.00 2.20 -9.18
CA GLU A 85 -15.58 2.22 -10.51
C GLU A 85 -16.72 1.20 -10.56
N GLU A 86 -17.89 1.66 -10.97
CA GLU A 86 -19.05 0.79 -11.21
C GLU A 86 -19.02 0.29 -12.65
N ARG A 87 -19.41 -0.96 -12.84
CA ARG A 87 -19.67 -1.54 -14.14
C ARG A 87 -21.01 -1.03 -14.66
N ILE A 88 -21.21 -1.10 -15.98
CA ILE A 88 -22.47 -0.71 -16.65
C ILE A 88 -23.67 -1.54 -16.12
N ASP A 89 -23.41 -2.76 -15.64
CA ASP A 89 -24.39 -3.66 -15.03
C ASP A 89 -24.66 -3.38 -13.52
N GLY A 90 -24.06 -2.34 -12.96
CA GLY A 90 -24.21 -1.94 -11.56
C GLY A 90 -23.35 -2.73 -10.56
N GLY A 91 -22.51 -3.65 -11.03
CA GLY A 91 -21.55 -4.36 -10.18
C GLY A 91 -20.24 -3.59 -9.97
N ASP A 92 -19.48 -3.92 -8.93
CA ASP A 92 -18.14 -3.36 -8.71
C ASP A 92 -17.18 -3.81 -9.83
N LYS A 93 -16.45 -2.88 -10.43
CA LYS A 93 -15.36 -3.20 -11.36
C LYS A 93 -14.13 -3.62 -10.57
N ALA A 94 -13.45 -4.67 -11.05
CA ALA A 94 -12.18 -5.09 -10.47
C ALA A 94 -11.17 -3.93 -10.50
N PHE A 95 -10.43 -3.76 -9.40
CA PHE A 95 -9.41 -2.72 -9.30
C PHE A 95 -8.37 -2.86 -10.42
N ASN A 96 -8.09 -1.76 -11.11
CA ASN A 96 -7.10 -1.71 -12.18
C ASN A 96 -5.82 -1.04 -11.65
N PRO A 97 -4.72 -1.79 -11.42
CA PRO A 97 -3.47 -1.21 -10.92
C PRO A 97 -2.79 -0.27 -11.92
N SER A 98 -3.23 -0.26 -13.17
CA SER A 98 -2.71 0.60 -14.24
C SER A 98 -3.51 1.89 -14.42
N HIS A 99 -4.70 2.01 -13.82
CA HIS A 99 -5.50 3.23 -13.91
C HIS A 99 -6.50 3.29 -12.78
N TYR A 100 -6.36 4.26 -11.89
CA TYR A 100 -7.28 4.48 -10.77
C TYR A 100 -7.23 5.92 -10.26
N TYR A 101 -8.28 6.30 -9.55
CA TYR A 101 -8.40 7.61 -8.92
C TYR A 101 -8.40 7.49 -7.40
N ILE A 102 -7.77 8.46 -6.75
CA ILE A 102 -7.66 8.57 -5.31
C ILE A 102 -8.32 9.87 -4.91
N ASN A 103 -9.42 9.77 -4.17
CA ASN A 103 -10.05 10.93 -3.56
C ASN A 103 -9.22 11.39 -2.37
N LEU A 104 -9.01 12.69 -2.25
CA LEU A 104 -8.21 13.32 -1.21
C LEU A 104 -9.10 14.10 -0.26
N TYR A 105 -8.88 13.94 1.04
CA TYR A 105 -9.67 14.61 2.06
C TYR A 105 -8.79 15.19 3.16
N TYR A 106 -9.38 16.16 3.87
CA TYR A 106 -8.97 16.53 5.22
C TYR A 106 -9.99 15.94 6.19
N THR A 107 -9.52 15.07 7.07
CA THR A 107 -10.32 14.46 8.14
C THR A 107 -9.80 14.98 9.47
N SER A 108 -10.68 15.56 10.27
CA SER A 108 -10.32 16.14 11.58
C SER A 108 -10.26 15.10 12.68
N ASP A 109 -11.04 14.02 12.57
CA ASP A 109 -11.08 12.94 13.56
C ASP A 109 -11.07 11.57 12.87
N PHE A 110 -10.19 10.70 13.34
CA PHE A 110 -10.05 9.35 12.81
C PHE A 110 -10.56 8.35 13.84
N HIS A 111 -11.73 7.78 13.56
CA HIS A 111 -12.27 6.67 14.34
C HIS A 111 -11.47 5.39 14.04
N TYR A 112 -10.35 5.19 14.74
CA TYR A 112 -9.53 3.99 14.57
C TYR A 112 -10.21 2.79 15.22
N GLN A 113 -10.69 1.85 14.40
CA GLN A 113 -11.32 0.61 14.86
C GLN A 113 -10.41 -0.62 14.77
N ASP A 114 -9.20 -0.47 14.20
CA ASP A 114 -8.29 -1.59 13.94
C ASP A 114 -7.29 -1.82 15.09
N HIS A 115 -7.79 -2.01 16.31
CA HIS A 115 -6.92 -2.45 17.40
C HIS A 115 -6.62 -3.94 17.28
N ASN A 116 -5.39 -4.33 17.60
CA ASN A 116 -4.92 -5.70 17.66
C ASN A 116 -5.04 -6.49 16.33
N LYS A 117 -5.23 -5.81 15.20
CA LYS A 117 -5.17 -6.42 13.86
C LYS A 117 -3.74 -6.47 13.35
N VAL A 118 -3.43 -7.51 12.59
CA VAL A 118 -2.16 -7.68 11.90
C VAL A 118 -2.43 -7.82 10.42
N TYR A 119 -1.66 -7.09 9.61
CA TYR A 119 -1.68 -7.15 8.15
C TYR A 119 -0.32 -7.62 7.64
N ILE A 120 -0.34 -8.62 6.75
CA ILE A 120 0.85 -9.20 6.13
C ILE A 120 0.72 -9.05 4.62
N PHE A 121 1.55 -8.22 4.02
CA PHE A 121 1.56 -7.92 2.60
C PHE A 121 2.59 -8.78 1.86
N SER A 122 2.24 -9.24 0.66
CA SER A 122 3.21 -9.73 -0.32
C SER A 122 3.70 -8.57 -1.20
N SER A 123 4.85 -8.72 -1.84
CA SER A 123 5.35 -7.70 -2.76
C SER A 123 4.53 -7.60 -4.05
N SER A 124 4.66 -6.48 -4.76
CA SER A 124 4.09 -6.25 -6.10
C SER A 124 4.64 -7.19 -7.18
N HIS A 125 5.88 -7.65 -7.05
CA HIS A 125 6.60 -8.40 -8.08
C HIS A 125 6.39 -9.91 -7.98
N LYS A 126 6.32 -10.42 -6.75
CA LYS A 126 6.31 -11.86 -6.49
C LYS A 126 5.50 -12.18 -5.26
N GLY A 127 4.74 -13.27 -5.37
CA GLY A 127 4.09 -13.89 -4.23
C GLY A 127 5.10 -14.40 -3.20
N THR A 128 4.63 -14.54 -1.98
CA THR A 128 5.44 -14.92 -0.82
C THR A 128 4.75 -16.02 -0.03
N LYS A 129 5.54 -16.95 0.50
CA LYS A 129 5.06 -17.99 1.41
C LYS A 129 5.56 -17.71 2.82
N PHE A 130 4.69 -17.85 3.80
CA PHE A 130 5.04 -17.72 5.22
C PHE A 130 4.36 -18.81 6.03
N ARG A 131 4.78 -18.93 7.29
CA ARG A 131 4.14 -19.77 8.29
C ARG A 131 3.64 -18.87 9.41
N LEU A 132 2.38 -19.05 9.80
CA LEU A 132 1.77 -18.39 10.95
C LEU A 132 1.28 -19.49 11.88
N LYS A 133 1.79 -19.51 13.12
CA LYS A 133 1.63 -20.68 14.00
C LYS A 133 2.08 -21.96 13.28
N ASP A 134 1.15 -22.88 13.04
CA ASP A 134 1.40 -24.15 12.36
C ASP A 134 0.92 -24.20 10.91
N GLU A 135 0.30 -23.12 10.44
CA GLU A 135 -0.28 -23.05 9.10
C GLU A 135 0.69 -22.43 8.10
N SER A 136 0.78 -23.01 6.92
CA SER A 136 1.59 -22.47 5.83
C SER A 136 0.71 -21.77 4.81
N ILE A 137 0.91 -20.46 4.68
CA ILE A 137 0.08 -19.57 3.85
C ILE A 137 0.91 -19.09 2.66
N THR A 138 0.31 -19.10 1.47
CA THR A 138 0.91 -18.55 0.24
C THR A 138 0.11 -17.36 -0.22
N LEU A 139 0.74 -16.19 -0.23
CA LEU A 139 0.17 -14.95 -0.76
C LEU A 139 0.65 -14.72 -2.19
N PRO A 140 -0.25 -14.64 -3.19
CA PRO A 140 0.08 -14.11 -4.52
C PRO A 140 0.63 -12.68 -4.44
N SER A 141 1.30 -12.20 -5.47
CA SER A 141 1.74 -10.78 -5.55
C SER A 141 0.55 -9.82 -5.46
N ARG A 142 0.76 -8.62 -4.88
CA ARG A 142 -0.30 -7.60 -4.68
C ARG A 142 -1.50 -8.10 -3.87
N THR A 143 -1.23 -8.90 -2.85
CA THR A 143 -2.26 -9.37 -1.91
C THR A 143 -1.80 -9.16 -0.48
N TYR A 144 -2.74 -9.21 0.45
CA TYR A 144 -2.43 -9.20 1.88
C TYR A 144 -3.28 -10.21 2.63
N TYR A 145 -2.74 -10.71 3.73
CA TYR A 145 -3.45 -11.52 4.73
C TYR A 145 -3.69 -10.66 5.96
N GLN A 146 -4.85 -10.81 6.60
CA GLN A 146 -5.15 -10.11 7.85
C GLN A 146 -5.70 -11.06 8.91
N PHE A 147 -5.39 -10.81 10.17
CA PHE A 147 -5.95 -11.55 11.30
C PHE A 147 -5.98 -10.71 12.58
N GLN A 148 -6.82 -11.12 13.52
CA GLN A 148 -6.98 -10.48 14.83
C GLN A 148 -6.15 -11.22 15.88
N LEU A 149 -5.34 -10.50 16.66
CA LEU A 149 -4.65 -11.05 17.83
C LEU A 149 -5.65 -11.25 18.98
N GLN A 150 -5.60 -12.43 19.60
CA GLN A 150 -6.42 -12.78 20.76
C GLN A 150 -5.61 -12.73 22.07
N PRO A 151 -6.19 -12.27 23.19
CA PRO A 151 -5.55 -12.32 24.50
C PRO A 151 -5.09 -13.73 24.87
N GLY A 152 -3.87 -13.85 25.40
CA GLY A 152 -3.28 -15.14 25.81
C GLY A 152 -2.72 -15.99 24.67
N GLU A 153 -2.83 -15.56 23.41
CA GLU A 153 -2.26 -16.28 22.26
C GLU A 153 -0.98 -15.62 21.73
N GLU A 154 -0.03 -16.47 21.32
CA GLU A 154 1.13 -16.07 20.52
C GLU A 154 0.98 -16.54 19.07
N TYR A 155 1.38 -15.67 18.15
CA TYR A 155 1.36 -15.92 16.72
C TYR A 155 2.80 -15.79 16.20
N PRO A 156 3.59 -16.88 16.23
CA PRO A 156 4.90 -16.87 15.59
C PRO A 156 4.70 -16.76 14.08
N LEU A 157 5.30 -15.72 13.49
CA LEU A 157 5.33 -15.48 12.05
C LEU A 157 6.75 -15.78 11.56
N ALA A 158 6.87 -16.70 10.59
CA ALA A 158 8.15 -17.06 10.00
C ALA A 158 8.09 -17.04 8.48
N THR A 159 9.18 -16.60 7.84
CA THR A 159 9.36 -16.73 6.39
C THR A 159 10.39 -17.81 6.08
N GLY A 160 10.15 -18.57 5.01
CA GLY A 160 11.09 -19.60 4.52
C GLY A 160 12.27 -19.04 3.71
N GLY A 161 12.56 -17.75 3.82
CA GLY A 161 13.63 -17.08 3.08
C GLY A 161 15.03 -17.33 3.65
N PHE A 162 16.05 -16.67 3.08
CA PHE A 162 17.47 -17.01 3.25
C PHE A 162 17.95 -16.97 4.71
N LEU A 163 17.32 -16.14 5.57
CA LEU A 163 17.70 -15.99 6.97
C LEU A 163 16.75 -16.69 7.95
N GLY A 164 15.72 -17.41 7.49
CA GLY A 164 14.72 -18.03 8.37
C GLY A 164 14.07 -17.03 9.32
N SER A 165 13.73 -15.84 8.81
CA SER A 165 13.30 -14.70 9.61
C SER A 165 12.03 -15.05 10.38
N ARG A 166 12.02 -14.77 11.70
CA ARG A 166 10.90 -15.06 12.57
C ARG A 166 10.65 -13.91 13.54
N ILE A 167 9.38 -13.54 13.70
CA ILE A 167 8.92 -12.65 14.77
C ILE A 167 7.81 -13.33 15.57
N ARG A 168 7.55 -12.86 16.78
CA ARG A 168 6.40 -13.28 17.60
C ARG A 168 5.46 -12.10 17.75
N LEU A 169 4.20 -12.33 17.42
CA LEU A 169 3.13 -11.36 17.57
C LEU A 169 2.24 -11.83 18.72
N ALA A 170 1.94 -10.95 19.65
CA ALA A 170 1.11 -11.25 20.80
C ALA A 170 0.19 -10.05 21.07
N TYR A 171 -0.99 -10.34 21.59
CA TYR A 171 -1.97 -9.33 21.96
C TYR A 171 -1.42 -8.37 23.02
N LYS A 172 -1.76 -7.09 22.90
CA LYS A 172 -1.67 -6.11 23.98
C LYS A 172 -2.95 -5.26 23.99
N GLU A 173 -3.43 -4.91 25.17
CA GLU A 173 -4.65 -4.11 25.29
C GLU A 173 -4.52 -2.81 24.48
N ALA A 174 -5.54 -2.52 23.66
CA ALA A 174 -5.59 -1.36 22.76
C ALA A 174 -4.35 -1.18 21.84
N GLN A 175 -3.65 -2.26 21.48
CA GLN A 175 -2.50 -2.15 20.58
C GLN A 175 -2.93 -1.65 19.20
N PRO A 176 -2.23 -0.65 18.61
CA PRO A 176 -2.46 -0.27 17.23
C PRO A 176 -2.26 -1.45 16.27
N ALA A 177 -2.98 -1.44 15.14
CA ALA A 177 -2.73 -2.39 14.06
C ALA A 177 -1.26 -2.42 13.65
N GLN A 178 -0.79 -3.63 13.34
CA GLN A 178 0.58 -3.89 12.93
C GLN A 178 0.61 -4.28 11.46
N TYR A 179 1.60 -3.78 10.73
CA TYR A 179 1.68 -3.94 9.28
C TYR A 179 3.06 -4.46 8.89
N PHE A 180 3.10 -5.55 8.12
CA PHE A 180 4.34 -6.20 7.72
C PHE A 180 4.36 -6.47 6.22
N LEU A 181 5.48 -6.16 5.55
CA LEU A 181 5.76 -6.58 4.18
C LEU A 181 6.75 -7.74 4.19
N LEU A 182 6.40 -8.82 3.50
CA LEU A 182 7.30 -9.97 3.31
C LEU A 182 8.11 -9.80 2.02
N LYS A 183 9.43 -9.92 2.12
CA LYS A 183 10.30 -9.99 0.94
C LYS A 183 10.24 -11.39 0.32
N GLY A 184 10.15 -11.42 -1.02
CA GLY A 184 10.43 -12.64 -1.77
C GLY A 184 11.92 -12.98 -1.72
N ALA A 185 12.24 -14.27 -1.74
CA ALA A 185 13.62 -14.75 -1.84
C ALA A 185 14.34 -14.10 -3.06
N GLY A 186 15.49 -13.48 -2.83
CA GLY A 186 16.30 -12.80 -3.86
C GLY A 186 16.11 -11.28 -3.98
N PHE A 187 15.23 -10.66 -3.18
CA PHE A 187 15.00 -9.21 -3.22
C PHE A 187 16.08 -8.41 -2.47
N ARG A 188 17.09 -7.91 -3.20
CA ARG A 188 18.05 -6.90 -2.73
C ARG A 188 17.39 -5.53 -2.86
N GLY A 189 16.73 -5.11 -1.79
CA GLY A 189 15.72 -4.06 -1.86
C GLY A 189 16.25 -2.64 -1.79
N ASP A 190 15.56 -1.75 -2.51
CA ASP A 190 15.44 -0.30 -2.22
C ASP A 190 13.98 0.12 -1.96
N GLY A 191 13.06 -0.84 -1.75
CA GLY A 191 11.62 -0.59 -1.64
C GLY A 191 11.12 0.03 -0.32
N ALA A 192 12.01 0.49 0.56
CA ALA A 192 11.61 1.30 1.71
C ALA A 192 11.96 2.74 1.39
N GLY A 193 10.99 3.47 0.85
CA GLY A 193 11.15 4.88 0.47
C GLY A 193 11.86 5.69 1.56
N ALA A 194 12.71 6.62 1.13
CA ALA A 194 13.46 7.49 2.00
C ALA A 194 12.54 8.17 3.04
N GLY A 195 12.71 7.83 4.32
CA GLY A 195 11.98 8.46 5.42
C GLY A 195 11.16 7.53 6.34
N MET A 196 10.97 6.24 6.01
CA MET A 196 10.29 5.29 6.90
C MET A 196 11.27 4.61 7.87
N LEU A 197 10.94 4.62 9.17
CA LEU A 197 11.64 3.87 10.22
C LEU A 197 11.66 2.39 9.87
N ASN A 198 12.82 1.89 9.46
CA ASN A 198 13.02 0.52 8.98
C ASN A 198 13.43 -0.40 10.14
N LEU A 199 12.48 -0.84 10.96
CA LEU A 199 12.71 -2.00 11.81
C LEU A 199 12.61 -3.25 10.93
N LYS A 200 13.76 -3.89 10.69
CA LYS A 200 13.90 -5.06 9.81
C LYS A 200 14.30 -6.28 10.62
N SER A 201 13.59 -7.38 10.42
CA SER A 201 14.04 -8.72 10.81
C SER A 201 14.17 -9.56 9.55
N GLY A 202 15.32 -9.44 8.87
CA GLY A 202 15.62 -10.13 7.61
C GLY A 202 14.58 -9.86 6.50
N ASP A 203 13.77 -10.87 6.20
CA ASP A 203 12.75 -10.84 5.13
C ASP A 203 11.39 -10.27 5.59
N ILE A 204 11.26 -9.91 6.86
CA ILE A 204 10.06 -9.28 7.43
C ILE A 204 10.36 -7.79 7.68
N ILE A 205 9.60 -6.91 7.02
CA ILE A 205 9.73 -5.45 7.13
C ILE A 205 8.50 -4.89 7.83
N VAL A 206 8.69 -4.08 8.87
CA VAL A 206 7.59 -3.31 9.47
C VAL A 206 7.24 -2.14 8.55
N LEU A 207 5.95 -1.94 8.28
CA LEU A 207 5.44 -0.83 7.49
C LEU A 207 4.90 0.29 8.40
N GLU A 208 5.13 1.54 7.98
CA GLU A 208 4.41 2.69 8.51
C GLU A 208 2.96 2.64 8.01
N LYS A 209 2.03 3.07 8.87
CA LYS A 209 0.59 2.92 8.70
C LYS A 209 0.04 3.58 7.42
N SER A 210 0.48 4.79 7.08
CA SER A 210 0.03 5.50 5.87
C SER A 210 0.33 4.69 4.61
N TYR A 211 1.56 4.18 4.51
CA TYR A 211 1.93 3.33 3.37
C TYR A 211 1.20 1.99 3.39
N ALA A 212 1.08 1.34 4.56
CA ALA A 212 0.38 0.07 4.67
C ALA A 212 -1.11 0.18 4.29
N GLN A 213 -1.79 1.24 4.71
CA GLN A 213 -3.17 1.51 4.32
C GLN A 213 -3.29 1.83 2.83
N PHE A 214 -2.32 2.53 2.25
CA PHE A 214 -2.25 2.68 0.80
C PHE A 214 -2.18 1.32 0.10
N LEU A 215 -1.28 0.42 0.54
CA LEU A 215 -1.21 -0.94 -0.01
C LEU A 215 -2.51 -1.71 0.18
N ALA A 216 -3.13 -1.66 1.36
CA ALA A 216 -4.41 -2.34 1.64
C ALA A 216 -5.54 -1.85 0.72
N ALA A 217 -5.48 -0.59 0.30
CA ALA A 217 -6.45 0.00 -0.61
C ALA A 217 -6.28 -0.44 -2.07
N ILE A 218 -5.05 -0.79 -2.49
CA ILE A 218 -4.74 -1.19 -3.88
C ILE A 218 -4.45 -2.68 -4.05
N TYR A 219 -4.37 -3.44 -2.95
CA TYR A 219 -4.13 -4.88 -2.95
C TYR A 219 -5.40 -5.65 -2.58
N GLN A 220 -5.46 -6.90 -3.03
CA GLN A 220 -6.57 -7.78 -2.71
C GLN A 220 -6.38 -8.43 -1.33
N SER A 221 -7.41 -8.38 -0.48
CA SER A 221 -7.44 -9.20 0.74
C SER A 221 -7.51 -10.67 0.36
N LYS A 222 -6.72 -11.50 1.06
CA LYS A 222 -6.91 -12.94 1.13
C LYS A 222 -7.48 -13.22 2.50
N ASP A 223 -8.80 -13.34 2.53
CA ASP A 223 -9.52 -13.79 3.71
C ASP A 223 -9.26 -15.30 3.91
N ASN A 224 -9.39 -15.74 5.17
CA ASN A 224 -9.58 -17.15 5.49
C ASN A 224 -11.01 -17.59 5.15
#